data_AF-A0A9X7PDI1-F1
#
_entry.id   AF-A0A9X7PDI1-F1
#
_cell.length_a   1.000
_cell.length_b   1.000
_cell.length_c   1.000
_cell.angle_alpha   90.00
_cell.angle_beta   90.00
_cell.angle_gamma   90.00
#
_symmetry.space_group_name_H-M   'P 1'
#
loop_
_entity.id
_entity.type
_entity.pdbx_description
1 polymer ?
#
loop_
_entity_poly.entity_id
_entity_poly.type
_entity_poly.pdbx_seq_one_letter_code
_entity_poly.pdbx_strand_id
1 'polypeptide(L)'
;QASTTKLVTSANETKDNIGMVRDGILAMAGQVGYSAMQLSDAMYKIESGGQHGADGLKVLQAAAEGAKTENANLTTVGDAVTTMLIDYHGKADDAALVTSKMVQATASGKMSFEELAKSLSSVAPIASAAHISMDDMLGTLASMTSHGISAEQATQNMADAIRHLQNPTSIMRNEMNLLGINADDVASKLGERGLSGTMQYLQQAIG
;
A
#
# COMPACT_ATOMS: atom_id res chain seq x y z
N GLN A 1 -19.25 -5.06 -23.40
CA GLN A 1 -20.32 -4.05 -23.17
C GLN A 1 -20.79 -4.05 -21.72
N ALA A 2 -21.18 -5.18 -21.12
CA ALA A 2 -21.61 -5.19 -19.71
C ALA A 2 -20.53 -4.81 -18.68
N SER A 3 -19.26 -5.16 -18.93
CA SER A 3 -18.14 -4.82 -18.04
C SER A 3 -17.84 -3.32 -18.00
N THR A 4 -17.85 -2.65 -19.15
CA THR A 4 -17.61 -1.20 -19.28
C THR A 4 -18.78 -0.37 -18.74
N THR A 5 -20.02 -0.87 -18.78
CA THR A 5 -21.15 -0.14 -18.16
C THR A 5 -20.98 0.01 -16.66
N LYS A 6 -20.40 -1.00 -15.98
CA LYS A 6 -20.15 -0.94 -14.52
C LYS A 6 -19.14 0.14 -14.13
N LEU A 7 -18.18 0.45 -15.00
CA LEU A 7 -17.20 1.52 -14.79
C LEU A 7 -17.91 2.88 -14.60
N VAL A 8 -18.87 3.18 -15.48
CA VAL A 8 -19.65 4.43 -15.41
C VAL A 8 -20.64 4.41 -14.24
N THR A 9 -21.37 3.31 -14.03
CA THR A 9 -22.48 3.31 -13.05
C THR A 9 -22.04 3.15 -11.60
N SER A 10 -20.85 2.59 -11.38
CA SER A 10 -20.46 2.11 -10.04
C SER A 10 -19.01 2.41 -9.68
N ALA A 11 -18.15 2.75 -10.64
CA ALA A 11 -16.78 3.21 -10.41
C ALA A 11 -16.57 4.68 -10.81
N ASN A 12 -17.65 5.44 -11.02
CA ASN A 12 -17.65 6.87 -11.32
C ASN A 12 -16.87 7.31 -12.56
N GLU A 13 -16.64 6.43 -13.53
CA GLU A 13 -16.07 6.84 -14.82
C GLU A 13 -17.05 7.72 -15.61
N THR A 14 -16.49 8.65 -16.37
CA THR A 14 -17.26 9.51 -17.27
C THR A 14 -17.67 8.77 -18.53
N LYS A 15 -18.84 9.12 -19.07
CA LYS A 15 -19.29 8.58 -20.37
C LYS A 15 -18.34 8.93 -21.51
N ASP A 16 -17.62 10.04 -21.39
CA ASP A 16 -16.69 10.52 -22.42
C ASP A 16 -15.42 9.67 -22.46
N ASN A 17 -14.94 9.22 -21.31
CA ASN A 17 -13.74 8.38 -21.21
C ASN A 17 -13.97 6.91 -21.57
N ILE A 18 -15.21 6.42 -21.57
CA ILE A 18 -15.47 4.97 -21.66
C ILE A 18 -14.94 4.33 -22.95
N GLY A 19 -14.90 5.09 -24.05
CA GLY A 19 -14.29 4.66 -25.31
C GLY A 19 -12.78 4.46 -25.15
N MET A 20 -12.09 5.46 -24.59
CA MET A 20 -10.66 5.41 -24.32
C MET A 20 -10.29 4.26 -23.37
N VAL A 21 -11.03 4.11 -22.26
CA VAL A 21 -10.78 3.05 -21.28
C VAL A 21 -10.97 1.67 -21.89
N ARG A 22 -12.07 1.46 -22.64
CA ARG A 22 -12.33 0.20 -23.34
C ARG A 22 -11.20 -0.13 -24.32
N ASP A 23 -10.80 0.83 -25.14
CA ASP A 23 -9.81 0.61 -26.18
C ASP A 23 -8.42 0.36 -25.55
N GLY A 24 -8.10 1.05 -24.44
CA GLY A 24 -6.90 0.80 -23.63
C GLY A 24 -6.87 -0.60 -23.02
N ILE A 25 -7.98 -1.08 -22.44
CA ILE A 25 -8.10 -2.45 -21.92
C ILE A 25 -7.88 -3.48 -23.04
N LEU A 26 -8.47 -3.27 -24.22
CA LEU A 26 -8.32 -4.19 -25.36
C LEU A 26 -6.88 -4.22 -25.88
N ALA A 27 -6.22 -3.06 -25.96
CA ALA A 27 -4.82 -2.98 -26.35
C ALA A 27 -3.91 -3.72 -25.34
N MET A 28 -4.17 -3.52 -24.05
CA MET A 28 -3.39 -4.15 -22.98
C MET A 28 -3.57 -5.67 -22.94
N ALA A 29 -4.77 -6.18 -23.20
CA ALA A 29 -5.03 -7.63 -23.23
C ALA A 29 -4.09 -8.39 -24.18
N GLY A 30 -3.69 -7.77 -25.29
CA GLY A 30 -2.72 -8.33 -26.24
C GLY A 30 -1.26 -8.35 -25.75
N GLN A 31 -0.94 -7.68 -24.64
CA GLN A 31 0.44 -7.47 -24.16
C GLN A 31 0.70 -8.19 -22.83
N VAL A 32 -0.19 -8.05 -21.85
CA VAL A 32 0.05 -8.53 -20.48
C VAL A 32 -0.38 -9.98 -20.28
N GLY A 33 -1.15 -10.58 -21.19
CA GLY A 33 -1.59 -11.98 -21.11
C GLY A 33 -2.81 -12.19 -20.20
N TYR A 34 -3.47 -11.12 -19.76
CA TYR A 34 -4.78 -11.17 -19.11
C TYR A 34 -5.89 -10.95 -20.14
N SER A 35 -7.03 -11.60 -19.93
CA SER A 35 -8.21 -11.35 -20.76
C SER A 35 -8.75 -9.94 -20.54
N ALA A 36 -9.44 -9.39 -21.54
CA ALA A 36 -10.12 -8.09 -21.41
C ALA A 36 -11.14 -8.07 -20.25
N MET A 37 -11.71 -9.23 -19.88
CA MET A 37 -12.62 -9.35 -18.74
C MET A 37 -11.87 -9.17 -17.41
N GLN A 38 -10.76 -9.88 -17.21
CA GLN A 38 -9.93 -9.74 -16.01
C GLN A 38 -9.39 -8.31 -15.86
N LEU A 39 -8.96 -7.70 -16.96
CA LEU A 39 -8.51 -6.31 -16.98
C LEU A 39 -9.65 -5.34 -16.65
N SER A 40 -10.88 -5.59 -17.13
CA SER A 40 -12.04 -4.77 -16.79
C SER A 40 -12.40 -4.87 -15.30
N ASP A 41 -12.32 -6.06 -14.71
CA ASP A 41 -12.62 -6.27 -13.28
C ASP A 41 -11.58 -5.58 -12.38
N ALA A 42 -10.32 -5.55 -12.81
CA ALA A 42 -9.27 -4.81 -12.13
C ALA A 42 -9.42 -3.29 -12.31
N MET A 43 -9.72 -2.83 -13.54
CA MET A 43 -9.99 -1.43 -13.82
C MET A 43 -11.15 -0.90 -12.97
N TYR A 44 -12.20 -1.70 -12.78
CA TYR A 44 -13.30 -1.34 -11.88
C TYR A 44 -12.83 -1.04 -10.46
N LYS A 45 -11.90 -1.81 -9.90
CA LYS A 45 -11.34 -1.55 -8.57
C LYS A 45 -10.47 -0.30 -8.54
N ILE A 46 -9.63 -0.13 -9.55
CA ILE A 46 -8.75 1.04 -9.69
C ILE A 46 -9.58 2.33 -9.79
N GLU A 47 -10.62 2.34 -10.61
CA GLU A 47 -11.54 3.47 -10.74
C GLU A 47 -12.38 3.67 -9.47
N SER A 48 -12.77 2.61 -8.76
CA SER A 48 -13.44 2.74 -7.45
C SER A 48 -12.53 3.43 -6.41
N GLY A 49 -11.21 3.30 -6.56
CA GLY A 49 -10.22 4.04 -5.79
C GLY A 49 -9.95 5.46 -6.30
N GLY A 50 -10.64 5.92 -7.35
CA GLY A 50 -10.55 7.30 -7.85
C GLY A 50 -9.54 7.53 -8.96
N GLN A 51 -8.92 6.47 -9.51
CA GLN A 51 -8.02 6.57 -10.66
C GLN A 51 -8.79 6.28 -11.95
N HIS A 52 -9.12 7.32 -12.71
CA HIS A 52 -10.01 7.23 -13.88
C HIS A 52 -9.26 7.45 -15.21
N GLY A 53 -9.90 7.07 -16.32
CA GLY A 53 -9.46 7.35 -17.67
C GLY A 53 -8.03 6.89 -17.96
N ALA A 54 -7.21 7.78 -18.49
CA ALA A 54 -5.80 7.50 -18.80
C ALA A 54 -4.98 7.15 -17.55
N ASP A 55 -5.28 7.76 -16.41
CA ASP A 55 -4.56 7.50 -15.16
C ASP A 55 -4.92 6.11 -14.60
N GLY A 56 -6.19 5.74 -14.64
CA GLY A 56 -6.62 4.37 -14.33
C GLY A 56 -5.95 3.32 -15.22
N LEU A 57 -5.80 3.60 -16.52
CA LEU A 57 -5.10 2.70 -17.45
C LEU A 57 -3.60 2.54 -17.13
N LYS A 58 -2.92 3.60 -16.68
CA LYS A 58 -1.51 3.52 -16.24
C LYS A 58 -1.38 2.63 -15.00
N VAL A 59 -2.27 2.83 -14.02
CA VAL A 59 -2.30 2.00 -12.81
C VAL A 59 -2.61 0.54 -13.16
N LEU A 60 -3.55 0.31 -14.07
CA LEU A 60 -3.90 -1.03 -14.55
C LEU A 60 -2.71 -1.73 -15.21
N GLN A 61 -1.93 -1.00 -16.01
CA GLN A 61 -0.74 -1.54 -16.65
C GLN A 61 0.30 -1.97 -15.62
N ALA A 62 0.65 -1.08 -14.69
CA ALA A 62 1.62 -1.38 -13.63
C ALA A 62 1.14 -2.57 -12.75
N ALA A 63 -0.15 -2.61 -12.44
CA ALA A 63 -0.74 -3.71 -11.68
C ALA A 63 -0.72 -5.04 -12.46
N ALA A 64 -0.99 -5.02 -13.77
CA ALA A 64 -0.93 -6.19 -14.63
C ALA A 64 0.50 -6.75 -14.75
N GLU A 65 1.48 -5.88 -14.93
CA GLU A 65 2.88 -6.29 -14.99
C GLU A 65 3.35 -6.88 -13.64
N GLY A 66 3.04 -6.22 -12.52
CA GLY A 66 3.38 -6.72 -11.18
C GLY A 66 2.68 -8.03 -10.84
N ALA A 67 1.37 -8.13 -11.07
CA ALA A 67 0.59 -9.33 -10.80
C ALA A 67 1.09 -10.53 -11.60
N LYS A 68 1.50 -10.32 -12.86
CA LYS A 68 2.06 -11.37 -13.70
C LYS A 68 3.42 -11.83 -13.20
N THR A 69 4.33 -10.89 -12.92
CA THR A 69 5.69 -11.20 -12.45
C THR A 69 5.66 -11.95 -11.13
N GLU A 70 4.80 -11.53 -10.20
CA GLU A 70 4.72 -12.10 -8.86
C GLU A 70 3.70 -13.24 -8.74
N ASN A 71 3.05 -13.63 -9.84
CA ASN A 71 1.99 -14.63 -9.88
C ASN A 71 0.87 -14.38 -8.84
N ALA A 72 0.40 -13.13 -8.78
CA ALA A 72 -0.63 -12.66 -7.86
C ALA A 72 -1.95 -12.34 -8.57
N ASN A 73 -3.05 -12.27 -7.80
CA ASN A 73 -4.33 -11.83 -8.35
C ASN A 73 -4.31 -10.36 -8.81
N LEU A 74 -4.57 -10.12 -10.10
CA LEU A 74 -4.56 -8.79 -10.72
C LEU A 74 -5.44 -7.76 -10.01
N THR A 75 -6.67 -8.12 -9.66
CA THR A 75 -7.61 -7.22 -9.01
C THR A 75 -7.10 -6.81 -7.62
N THR A 76 -6.52 -7.76 -6.87
CA THR A 76 -5.87 -7.49 -5.58
C THR A 76 -4.66 -6.58 -5.72
N VAL A 77 -3.82 -6.80 -6.74
CA VAL A 77 -2.67 -5.92 -7.00
C VAL A 77 -3.12 -4.51 -7.37
N GLY A 78 -4.11 -4.36 -8.25
CA GLY A 78 -4.64 -3.05 -8.65
C GLY A 78 -5.20 -2.26 -7.47
N ASP A 79 -5.91 -2.93 -6.57
CA ASP A 79 -6.44 -2.33 -5.33
C ASP A 79 -5.31 -1.85 -4.40
N ALA A 80 -4.27 -2.67 -4.21
CA ALA A 80 -3.13 -2.32 -3.37
C ALA A 80 -2.29 -1.17 -3.94
N VAL A 81 -1.98 -1.17 -5.24
CA VAL A 81 -1.26 -0.06 -5.89
C VAL A 81 -2.06 1.24 -5.78
N THR A 82 -3.38 1.16 -6.00
CA THR A 82 -4.26 2.34 -5.87
C THR A 82 -4.31 2.85 -4.44
N THR A 83 -4.43 1.95 -3.44
CA THR A 83 -4.37 2.28 -2.01
C THR A 83 -3.08 3.03 -1.68
N MET A 84 -1.94 2.47 -2.11
CA MET A 84 -0.63 3.06 -1.84
C MET A 84 -0.44 4.43 -2.51
N LEU A 85 -0.95 4.62 -3.73
CA LEU A 85 -0.93 5.92 -4.39
C LEU A 85 -1.77 6.96 -3.63
N ILE A 86 -2.98 6.60 -3.18
CA ILE A 86 -3.86 7.51 -2.45
C ILE A 86 -3.26 7.89 -1.10
N ASP A 87 -2.89 6.89 -0.31
CA ASP A 87 -2.41 7.09 1.05
C ASP A 87 -1.12 7.92 1.08
N TYR A 88 -0.25 7.75 0.08
CA TYR A 88 1.02 8.49 -0.02
C TYR A 88 0.98 9.65 -1.02
N HIS A 89 -0.21 10.08 -1.45
CA HIS A 89 -0.42 11.20 -2.36
C HIS A 89 0.39 11.12 -3.67
N GLY A 90 0.62 9.91 -4.16
CA GLY A 90 1.28 9.62 -5.43
C GLY A 90 0.36 9.87 -6.64
N LYS A 91 0.97 10.07 -7.80
CA LYS A 91 0.28 10.22 -9.09
C LYS A 91 0.20 8.89 -9.80
N ALA A 92 -0.70 8.75 -10.77
CA ALA A 92 -0.77 7.53 -11.60
C ALA A 92 0.54 7.22 -12.33
N ASP A 93 1.35 8.23 -12.65
CA ASP A 93 2.70 8.04 -13.23
C ASP A 93 3.66 7.33 -12.27
N ASP A 94 3.40 7.38 -10.96
CA ASP A 94 4.20 6.69 -9.94
C ASP A 94 3.79 5.22 -9.77
N ALA A 95 2.74 4.74 -10.45
CA ALA A 95 2.21 3.39 -10.25
C ALA A 95 3.27 2.29 -10.45
N ALA A 96 4.11 2.41 -11.48
CA ALA A 96 5.20 1.46 -11.73
C ALA A 96 6.25 1.48 -10.61
N LEU A 97 6.58 2.65 -10.07
CA LEU A 97 7.50 2.80 -8.95
C LEU A 97 6.92 2.18 -7.68
N VAL A 98 5.66 2.45 -7.36
CA VAL A 98 4.95 1.88 -6.20
C VAL A 98 4.90 0.36 -6.29
N THR A 99 4.50 -0.20 -7.44
CA THR A 99 4.52 -1.65 -7.67
C THR A 99 5.92 -2.21 -7.46
N SER A 100 6.95 -1.55 -7.99
CA SER A 100 8.35 -2.00 -7.84
C SER A 100 8.81 -2.01 -6.37
N LYS A 101 8.40 -1.02 -5.57
CA LYS A 101 8.69 -0.99 -4.13
C LYS A 101 8.00 -2.13 -3.38
N MET A 102 6.76 -2.44 -3.74
CA MET A 102 6.04 -3.59 -3.18
C MET A 102 6.73 -4.91 -3.53
N VAL A 103 7.18 -5.08 -4.78
CA VAL A 103 7.98 -6.26 -5.22
C VAL A 103 9.29 -6.36 -4.44
N GLN A 104 9.98 -5.23 -4.23
CA GLN A 104 11.21 -5.23 -3.44
C GLN A 104 10.95 -5.66 -1.98
N ALA A 105 9.84 -5.23 -1.40
CA ALA A 105 9.44 -5.59 -0.05
C ALA A 105 9.12 -7.09 0.08
N THR A 106 8.43 -7.67 -0.90
CA THR A 106 8.12 -9.11 -0.92
C THR A 106 9.38 -9.94 -1.08
N ALA A 107 10.29 -9.52 -1.96
CA ALA A 107 11.58 -10.18 -2.18
C ALA A 107 12.51 -10.12 -0.96
N SER A 108 12.43 -9.06 -0.15
CA SER A 108 13.24 -8.89 1.06
C SER A 108 12.61 -9.53 2.31
N GLY A 109 11.31 -9.81 2.26
CA GLY A 109 10.56 -10.45 3.33
C GLY A 109 10.35 -11.95 3.10
N LYS A 110 9.50 -12.55 3.93
CA LYS A 110 9.01 -13.92 3.75
C LYS A 110 7.48 -13.91 3.60
N MET A 111 7.02 -13.17 2.59
CA MET A 111 5.62 -13.03 2.21
C MET A 111 5.50 -13.00 0.68
N SER A 112 4.37 -13.46 0.16
CA SER A 112 4.02 -13.28 -1.25
C SER A 112 3.50 -11.87 -1.52
N PHE A 113 3.56 -11.46 -2.78
CA PHE A 113 2.97 -10.20 -3.21
C PHE A 113 1.47 -10.11 -2.97
N GLU A 114 0.75 -11.23 -3.13
CA GLU A 114 -0.68 -11.29 -2.85
C GLU A 114 -1.00 -11.14 -1.35
N GLU A 115 -0.20 -11.73 -0.46
CA GLU A 115 -0.33 -11.54 0.98
C GLU A 115 -0.08 -10.08 1.37
N LEU A 116 1.00 -9.47 0.86
CA LEU A 116 1.27 -8.05 1.10
C LEU A 116 0.10 -7.19 0.62
N ALA A 117 -0.31 -7.35 -0.64
CA ALA A 117 -1.37 -6.55 -1.27
C ALA A 117 -2.69 -6.61 -0.48
N LYS A 118 -3.06 -7.78 0.05
CA LYS A 118 -4.28 -7.95 0.87
C LYS A 118 -4.19 -7.27 2.23
N SER A 119 -2.99 -7.15 2.80
CA SER A 119 -2.80 -6.66 4.16
C SER A 119 -2.55 -5.15 4.25
N LEU A 120 -2.12 -4.50 3.16
CA LEU A 120 -1.71 -3.08 3.18
C LEU A 120 -2.79 -2.10 3.62
N SER A 121 -4.07 -2.34 3.27
CA SER A 121 -5.19 -1.47 3.64
C SER A 121 -5.36 -1.29 5.17
N SER A 122 -4.85 -2.25 5.96
CA SER A 122 -4.90 -2.18 7.43
C SER A 122 -3.87 -1.24 8.06
N VAL A 123 -2.81 -0.86 7.33
CA VAL A 123 -1.67 -0.12 7.89
C VAL A 123 -1.27 1.12 7.09
N ALA A 124 -1.43 1.12 5.76
CA ALA A 124 -0.99 2.23 4.91
C ALA A 124 -1.62 3.58 5.28
N PRO A 125 -2.94 3.68 5.58
CA PRO A 125 -3.54 4.95 6.01
C PRO A 125 -2.99 5.45 7.34
N ILE A 126 -2.66 4.52 8.25
CA ILE A 126 -2.18 4.82 9.60
C ILE A 126 -0.72 5.29 9.56
N ALA A 127 0.11 4.60 8.78
CA ALA A 127 1.51 4.96 8.57
C ALA A 127 1.61 6.35 7.90
N SER A 128 0.82 6.58 6.85
CA SER A 128 0.79 7.88 6.17
C SER A 128 0.32 9.01 7.10
N ALA A 129 -0.77 8.79 7.86
CA ALA A 129 -1.24 9.76 8.85
C ALA A 129 -0.23 10.03 9.98
N ALA A 130 0.69 9.09 10.23
CA ALA A 130 1.82 9.25 11.13
C ALA A 130 3.07 9.86 10.49
N HIS A 131 2.99 10.26 9.23
CA HIS A 131 4.11 10.74 8.41
C HIS A 131 5.26 9.73 8.30
N ILE A 132 4.97 8.43 8.49
CA ILE A 132 5.93 7.36 8.23
C ILE A 132 5.98 7.16 6.72
N SER A 133 7.18 7.08 6.17
CA SER A 133 7.37 6.92 4.72
C SER A 133 6.93 5.54 4.22
N MET A 134 6.54 5.46 2.95
CA MET A 134 6.21 4.19 2.29
C MET A 134 7.36 3.19 2.38
N ASP A 135 8.60 3.67 2.25
CA ASP A 135 9.80 2.83 2.29
C ASP A 135 10.04 2.30 3.71
N ASP A 136 9.83 3.11 4.75
CA ASP A 136 9.92 2.64 6.14
C ASP A 136 8.85 1.62 6.48
N MET A 137 7.61 1.85 6.02
CA MET A 137 6.51 0.93 6.20
C MET A 137 6.80 -0.41 5.52
N LEU A 138 7.09 -0.40 4.21
CA LEU A 138 7.38 -1.61 3.44
C LEU A 138 8.62 -2.34 3.96
N GLY A 139 9.68 -1.60 4.30
CA GLY A 139 10.92 -2.17 4.85
C GLY A 139 10.70 -2.82 6.21
N THR A 140 9.88 -2.21 7.07
CA THR A 140 9.55 -2.80 8.37
C THR A 140 8.67 -4.04 8.22
N LEU A 141 7.70 -4.05 7.29
CA LEU A 141 6.92 -5.26 6.98
C LEU A 141 7.81 -6.39 6.42
N ALA A 142 8.74 -6.06 5.52
CA ALA A 142 9.72 -7.02 5.03
C ALA A 142 10.57 -7.61 6.17
N SER A 143 11.05 -6.76 7.09
CA SER A 143 11.82 -7.20 8.26
C SER A 143 11.02 -8.08 9.22
N MET A 144 9.75 -7.75 9.48
CA MET A 144 8.90 -8.55 10.37
C MET A 144 8.60 -9.93 9.76
N THR A 145 8.27 -9.95 8.47
CA THR A 145 7.95 -11.19 7.79
C THR A 145 9.15 -12.09 7.58
N SER A 146 10.35 -11.54 7.35
CA SER A 146 11.59 -12.33 7.29
C SER A 146 11.88 -13.10 8.58
N HIS A 147 11.39 -12.62 9.72
CA HIS A 147 11.48 -13.29 11.03
C HIS A 147 10.31 -14.26 11.31
N GLY A 148 9.47 -14.54 10.32
CA GLY A 148 8.40 -15.54 10.40
C GLY A 148 7.04 -15.03 10.87
N ILE A 149 6.87 -13.72 11.02
CA ILE A 149 5.55 -13.10 11.26
C ILE A 149 4.78 -13.10 9.92
N SER A 150 3.51 -13.50 9.89
CA SER A 150 2.73 -13.42 8.64
C SER A 150 2.54 -11.96 8.21
N ALA A 151 2.29 -11.70 6.92
CA ALA A 151 2.04 -10.35 6.42
C ALA A 151 0.87 -9.67 7.16
N GLU A 152 -0.23 -10.41 7.36
CA GLU A 152 -1.40 -9.94 8.09
C GLU A 152 -1.08 -9.58 9.55
N GLN A 153 -0.36 -10.44 10.26
CA GLN A 153 0.03 -10.14 11.64
C GLN A 153 1.03 -8.99 11.70
N ALA A 154 1.93 -8.88 10.72
CA ALA A 154 2.91 -7.81 10.65
C ALA A 154 2.23 -6.44 10.45
N THR A 155 1.25 -6.33 9.55
CA THR A 155 0.52 -5.06 9.34
C THR A 155 -0.31 -4.68 10.57
N GLN A 156 -0.97 -5.65 11.23
CA GLN A 156 -1.71 -5.41 12.48
C GLN A 156 -0.79 -4.93 13.60
N ASN A 157 0.31 -5.64 13.84
CA ASN A 157 1.30 -5.28 14.86
C ASN A 157 1.90 -3.89 14.60
N MET A 158 2.21 -3.58 13.34
CA MET A 158 2.72 -2.27 12.96
C MET A 158 1.67 -1.17 13.19
N ALA A 159 0.43 -1.37 12.76
CA ALA A 159 -0.65 -0.44 12.97
C ALA A 159 -0.85 -0.12 14.47
N ASP A 160 -0.81 -1.15 15.31
CA ASP A 160 -0.94 -1.00 16.77
C ASP A 160 0.27 -0.31 17.40
N ALA A 161 1.48 -0.63 16.94
CA ALA A 161 2.69 0.06 17.38
C ALA A 161 2.62 1.56 17.03
N ILE A 162 2.25 1.92 15.80
CA ILE A 162 2.10 3.31 15.37
C ILE A 162 1.09 4.04 16.25
N ARG A 163 -0.10 3.45 16.48
CA ARG A 163 -1.13 4.08 17.32
C ARG A 163 -0.64 4.34 18.75
N HIS A 164 0.04 3.38 19.36
CA HIS A 164 0.55 3.54 20.73
C HIS A 164 1.71 4.53 20.82
N LEU A 165 2.57 4.61 19.79
CA LEU A 165 3.66 5.57 19.72
C LEU A 165 3.14 6.99 19.49
N GLN A 166 2.11 7.17 18.65
CA GLN A 166 1.47 8.48 18.43
C GLN A 166 0.68 8.96 19.64
N ASN A 167 -0.02 8.04 20.31
CA ASN A 167 -0.94 8.37 21.39
C ASN A 167 -0.66 7.50 22.63
N PRO A 168 0.50 7.70 23.30
CA PRO A 168 0.87 6.90 24.45
C PRO A 168 -0.07 7.17 25.63
N THR A 169 -0.53 6.09 26.27
CA THR A 169 -1.39 6.15 27.46
C THR A 169 -0.64 6.73 28.67
N SER A 170 -1.37 7.16 29.71
CA SER A 170 -0.73 7.66 30.94
C SER A 170 0.21 6.63 31.59
N ILE A 171 -0.13 5.34 31.52
CA ILE A 171 0.73 4.26 32.02
C ILE A 171 2.01 4.18 31.17
N MET A 172 1.88 4.15 29.84
CA MET A 172 3.04 4.14 28.93
C MET A 172 3.95 5.35 29.14
N ARG A 173 3.39 6.55 29.30
CA ARG A 173 4.13 7.78 29.58
C ARG A 173 4.93 7.68 30.88
N ASN A 174 4.32 7.17 31.95
CA ASN A 174 5.00 6.99 33.23
C ASN A 174 6.15 5.98 33.12
N GLU A 175 5.92 4.81 32.51
CA GLU A 175 6.95 3.79 32.33
C GLU A 175 8.10 4.28 31.44
N MET A 176 7.79 4.96 30.33
CA MET A 176 8.79 5.59 29.47
C MET A 176 9.64 6.60 30.26
N ASN A 177 9.02 7.44 31.09
CA ASN A 177 9.74 8.44 31.90
C ASN A 177 10.70 7.78 32.91
N LEU A 178 10.32 6.64 33.51
CA LEU A 178 11.22 5.87 34.40
C LEU A 178 12.45 5.33 33.67
N LEU A 179 12.33 5.09 32.37
CA LEU A 179 13.43 4.67 31.47
C LEU A 179 14.15 5.85 30.82
N GLY A 180 13.88 7.09 31.24
CA GLY A 180 14.48 8.29 30.64
C GLY A 180 13.97 8.64 29.24
N ILE A 181 12.87 8.02 28.79
CA ILE A 181 12.25 8.24 27.48
C ILE A 181 11.14 9.27 27.62
N ASN A 182 11.20 10.34 26.81
CA ASN A 182 10.12 11.31 26.73
C ASN A 182 9.07 10.85 25.70
N ALA A 183 7.91 10.41 26.18
CA ALA A 183 6.81 9.93 25.35
C ALA A 183 6.26 11.00 24.37
N ASP A 184 6.28 12.28 24.74
CA ASP A 184 5.84 13.36 23.82
C ASP A 184 6.87 13.59 22.70
N ASP A 185 8.16 13.40 22.99
CA ASP A 185 9.20 13.43 21.97
C ASP A 185 9.10 12.23 21.02
N VAL A 186 8.79 11.04 21.52
CA VAL A 186 8.48 9.86 20.69
C VAL A 186 7.29 10.15 19.77
N ALA A 187 6.18 10.59 20.32
CA ALA A 187 4.95 10.84 19.57
C ALA A 187 5.13 11.94 18.50
N SER A 188 5.74 13.06 18.88
CA SER A 188 5.91 14.22 17.98
C SER A 188 6.94 14.00 16.87
N LYS A 189 7.94 13.12 17.08
CA LYS A 189 9.01 12.84 16.10
C LYS A 189 8.88 11.48 15.41
N LEU A 190 7.78 10.75 15.61
CA LEU A 190 7.59 9.42 15.03
C LEU A 190 7.77 9.42 13.51
N GLY A 191 7.13 10.37 12.82
CA GLY A 191 7.27 10.51 11.37
C GLY A 191 8.67 10.92 10.92
N GLU A 192 9.29 11.87 11.63
CA GLU A 192 10.66 12.32 11.31
C GLU A 192 11.71 11.22 11.49
N ARG A 193 11.55 10.38 12.52
CA ARG A 193 12.47 9.27 12.81
C ARG A 193 12.16 8.02 12.00
N GLY A 194 10.93 7.88 11.51
CA GLY A 194 10.37 6.62 11.05
C GLY A 194 10.35 5.56 12.16
N LEU A 195 9.92 4.34 11.81
CA LEU A 195 9.85 3.22 12.76
C LEU A 195 11.23 2.75 13.20
N SER A 196 12.17 2.62 12.26
CA SER A 196 13.53 2.17 12.57
C SER A 196 14.28 3.17 13.45
N GLY A 197 14.24 4.47 13.13
CA GLY A 197 14.87 5.50 13.93
C GLY A 197 14.23 5.66 15.31
N THR A 198 12.91 5.47 15.42
CA THR A 198 12.23 5.44 16.72
C THR A 198 12.70 4.26 17.56
N MET A 199 12.80 3.07 16.98
CA MET A 199 13.34 1.90 17.69
C MET A 199 14.79 2.11 18.14
N GLN A 200 15.64 2.72 17.31
CA GLN A 200 17.02 3.06 17.70
C GLN A 200 17.07 4.05 18.86
N TYR A 201 16.23 5.08 18.84
CA TYR A 201 16.11 6.04 19.94
C TYR A 201 15.70 5.35 21.25
N LEU A 202 14.69 4.48 21.20
CA LEU A 202 14.24 3.71 22.36
C LEU A 202 15.34 2.80 22.91
N GLN A 203 16.09 2.13 22.02
CA GLN A 203 17.22 1.27 22.40
C GLN A 203 18.37 2.04 23.08
N GLN A 204 18.67 3.25 22.61
CA GLN A 204 19.71 4.10 23.20
C GLN A 204 19.33 4.63 24.58
N ALA A 205 18.04 4.81 24.86
CA ALA A 205 17.58 5.29 26.16
C ALA A 205 17.60 4.20 27.25
N ILE A 206 17.48 2.93 26.86
CA ILE A 206 17.48 1.76 27.78
C ILE A 206 18.86 1.10 27.94
N GLY A 207 19.86 1.50 27.13
CA GLY A 207 21.24 0.99 27.16
C GLY A 207 22.23 1.96 27.77
#